data_AF-A0A522W9E6-F1
#
_entry.id   AF-A0A522W9E6-F1
#
_cell.length_a   1.000
_cell.length_b   1.000
_cell.length_c   1.000
_cell.angle_alpha   90.00
_cell.angle_beta   90.00
_cell.angle_gamma   90.00
#
_symmetry.space_group_name_H-M   'P 1'
#
loop_
_entity.id
_entity.type
_entity.pdbx_description
1 polymer ?
#
loop_
_entity_poly.entity_id
_entity_poly.type
_entity_poly.pdbx_seq_one_letter_code
_entity_poly.pdbx_strand_id
1 'polypeptide(L)'
;MRNLLFKNVTSEDRRRKRLSSVEFFDQPGLHTTVNRHMVCRIMDAGKPDALLPRPTLYVFKRRDTRFNIEEFYCRIKGQMYCADQGRIYLVHFINSLRIHLKASSSGVDKVT
;
A
#
# COMPACT_ATOMS: atom_id res chain seq x y z
N MET A 1 -5.99 -17.66 -10.68
CA MET A 1 -5.37 -18.16 -9.42
C MET A 1 -5.03 -16.95 -8.54
N ARG A 2 -5.14 -17.05 -7.21
CA ARG A 2 -4.81 -15.95 -6.28
C ARG A 2 -3.61 -16.33 -5.41
N ASN A 3 -2.58 -15.50 -5.41
CA ASN A 3 -1.39 -15.68 -4.56
C ASN A 3 -1.18 -14.43 -3.70
N LEU A 4 -0.74 -14.61 -2.45
CA LEU A 4 -0.45 -13.53 -1.51
C LEU A 4 0.96 -13.71 -0.93
N LEU A 5 1.79 -12.68 -1.07
CA LEU A 5 3.06 -12.56 -0.38
C LEU A 5 2.93 -11.48 0.69
N PHE A 6 3.34 -11.78 1.92
CA PHE A 6 3.28 -10.85 3.04
C PHE A 6 4.62 -10.76 3.76
N LYS A 7 5.00 -9.54 4.13
CA LYS A 7 6.20 -9.28 4.92
C LYS A 7 5.89 -8.26 6.01
N ASN A 8 6.27 -8.62 7.24
CA ASN A 8 6.19 -7.78 8.42
C ASN A 8 7.61 -7.59 8.98
N VAL A 9 8.07 -6.34 9.06
CA VAL A 9 9.35 -5.99 9.67
C VAL A 9 9.08 -4.97 10.77
N THR A 10 9.34 -5.37 12.00
CA THR A 10 9.27 -4.50 13.18
C THR A 10 10.67 -4.25 13.70
N SER A 11 10.97 -3.00 14.04
CA SER A 11 12.17 -2.61 14.78
C SER A 11 11.72 -1.95 16.07
N GLU A 12 12.00 -2.61 17.19
CA GLU A 12 11.64 -2.14 18.53
C GLU A 12 12.44 -0.88 18.88
N ASP A 13 13.77 -0.91 18.69
CA ASP A 13 14.67 0.22 18.95
C ASP A 13 14.24 1.51 18.22
N ARG A 14 13.74 1.36 16.99
CA ARG A 14 13.32 2.51 16.16
C ARG A 14 11.83 2.80 16.26
N ARG A 15 11.10 2.02 17.07
CA ARG A 15 9.62 2.01 17.19
C ARG A 15 8.94 2.08 15.81
N ARG A 16 9.47 1.31 14.86
CA ARG A 16 9.11 1.39 13.44
C ARG A 16 8.56 0.06 12.98
N LYS A 17 7.43 0.10 12.28
CA LYS A 17 6.84 -1.07 11.63
C LYS A 17 6.73 -0.82 10.13
N ARG A 18 7.09 -1.82 9.35
CA ARG A 18 6.91 -1.86 7.89
C ARG A 18 6.14 -3.13 7.56
N LEU A 19 4.94 -2.95 7.02
CA LEU A 19 4.13 -4.01 6.44
C LEU A 19 4.14 -3.87 4.93
N SER A 20 4.26 -4.97 4.22
CA SER A 20 4.08 -5.01 2.78
C SER A 20 3.34 -6.28 2.38
N SER A 21 2.36 -6.16 1.50
CA SER A 21 1.74 -7.28 0.84
C SER A 21 1.72 -7.11 -0.67
N VAL A 22 1.82 -8.23 -1.37
CA VAL A 22 1.64 -8.32 -2.81
C VAL A 22 0.64 -9.42 -3.09
N GLU A 23 -0.45 -9.08 -3.75
CA GLU A 23 -1.46 -10.01 -4.19
C GLU A 23 -1.46 -10.10 -5.71
N PHE A 24 -1.47 -11.33 -6.23
CA PHE A 24 -1.59 -11.62 -7.65
C PHE A 24 -2.96 -12.23 -7.90
N PHE A 25 -3.59 -11.81 -8.99
CA PHE A 25 -4.88 -12.34 -9.40
C PHE A 25 -4.91 -12.50 -10.92
N ASP A 26 -4.99 -13.76 -11.35
CA ASP A 26 -5.09 -14.14 -12.76
C ASP A 26 -6.54 -14.49 -13.11
N GLN A 27 -7.07 -13.76 -14.09
CA GLN A 27 -8.30 -14.05 -14.80
C GLN A 27 -8.02 -14.15 -16.31
N PRO A 28 -8.88 -14.83 -17.09
CA PRO A 28 -8.75 -14.85 -18.54
C PRO A 28 -8.62 -13.42 -19.11
N GLY A 29 -7.55 -13.17 -19.86
CA GLY A 29 -7.28 -11.86 -20.47
C GLY A 29 -6.71 -10.79 -19.53
N LEU A 30 -6.58 -11.06 -18.22
CA LEU A 30 -6.16 -10.06 -17.23
C LEU A 30 -5.29 -10.64 -16.11
N HIS A 31 -4.08 -10.12 -16.00
CA HIS A 31 -3.22 -10.27 -14.81
C HIS A 31 -3.29 -9.01 -13.95
N THR A 32 -3.62 -9.18 -12.67
CA THR A 32 -3.66 -8.10 -11.69
C THR A 32 -2.61 -8.31 -10.61
N THR A 33 -1.81 -7.28 -10.32
CA THR A 33 -0.92 -7.23 -9.17
C THR A 33 -1.30 -6.08 -8.25
N VAL A 34 -1.62 -6.38 -6.99
CA VAL A 34 -1.95 -5.38 -5.97
C VAL A 34 -0.85 -5.35 -4.91
N ASN A 35 -0.11 -4.25 -4.84
CA ASN A 35 0.92 -4.00 -3.84
C ASN A 35 0.38 -3.06 -2.77
N ARG A 36 0.47 -3.46 -1.51
CA ARG A 36 0.17 -2.60 -0.36
C ARG A 36 1.41 -2.44 0.49
N HIS A 37 1.64 -1.22 0.95
CA HIS A 37 2.75 -0.89 1.83
C HIS A 37 2.26 0.03 2.93
N MET A 38 2.65 -0.28 4.16
CA MET A 38 2.44 0.56 5.32
C MET A 38 3.77 0.72 6.04
N VAL A 39 4.14 1.95 6.34
CA VAL A 39 5.22 2.26 7.26
C VAL A 39 4.64 3.13 8.34
N CYS A 40 4.87 2.76 9.60
CA CYS A 40 4.61 3.65 10.71
C CYS A 40 5.82 3.75 11.64
N ARG A 41 5.92 4.89 12.31
CA ARG A 41 6.82 5.13 13.42
C ARG A 41 6.00 5.68 14.58
N ILE A 42 6.16 5.08 15.75
CA ILE A 42 5.41 5.40 16.96
C ILE A 42 6.33 6.14 17.92
N MET A 43 5.86 7.26 18.46
CA MET A 43 6.60 8.10 19.41
C MET A 43 5.67 8.45 20.58
N ASP A 44 6.22 8.68 21.76
CA ASP A 44 5.42 9.17 22.89
C ASP A 44 4.96 10.60 22.58
N ALA A 45 3.66 10.88 22.74
CA ALA A 45 3.08 12.15 22.32
C ALA A 45 3.38 13.31 23.29
N GLY A 46 4.01 13.06 24.45
CA GLY A 46 4.26 14.08 25.47
C GLY A 46 2.99 14.87 25.79
N LYS A 47 2.96 16.15 25.38
CA LYS A 47 1.72 16.93 25.27
C LYS A 47 1.23 16.89 23.81
N PRO A 48 0.03 16.36 23.53
CA PRO A 48 -0.50 16.40 22.18
C PRO A 48 -0.65 17.86 21.75
N ASP A 49 -0.05 18.22 20.62
CA ASP A 49 -0.34 19.47 19.93
C ASP A 49 -1.83 19.49 19.57
N ALA A 50 -2.46 20.65 19.74
CA ALA A 50 -3.90 20.78 19.53
C ALA A 50 -4.34 20.44 18.09
N LEU A 51 -3.45 20.58 17.10
CA LEU A 51 -3.74 20.35 15.69
C LEU A 51 -2.58 19.69 14.94
N LEU A 52 -2.79 18.46 14.49
CA LEU A 52 -1.89 17.79 13.56
C LEU A 52 -2.07 18.34 12.13
N PRO A 53 -1.00 18.37 11.32
CA PRO A 53 -1.12 18.72 9.91
C PRO A 53 -2.03 17.72 9.18
N ARG A 54 -2.81 18.22 8.23
CA ARG A 54 -3.65 17.36 7.39
C ARG A 54 -2.77 16.37 6.59
N PRO A 55 -3.17 15.10 6.47
CA PRO A 55 -2.45 14.14 5.64
C PRO A 55 -2.36 14.60 4.19
N THR A 56 -1.23 14.32 3.54
CA THR A 56 -1.06 14.53 2.10
C THR A 56 -1.46 13.27 1.36
N LEU A 57 -2.34 13.43 0.37
CA LEU A 57 -2.82 12.38 -0.51
C LEU A 57 -2.24 12.57 -1.92
N TYR A 58 -1.67 11.50 -2.47
CA TYR A 58 -1.15 11.44 -3.83
C TYR A 58 -1.89 10.33 -4.56
N VAL A 59 -2.57 10.67 -5.65
CA VAL A 59 -3.28 9.70 -6.50
C VAL A 59 -2.86 9.92 -7.93
N PHE A 60 -2.50 8.85 -8.63
CA PHE A 60 -2.38 8.91 -10.08
C PHE A 60 -2.90 7.63 -10.73
N LYS A 61 -3.37 7.79 -11.96
CA LYS A 61 -3.70 6.69 -12.87
C LYS A 61 -2.86 6.87 -14.14
N ARG A 62 -2.27 5.79 -14.62
CA ARG A 62 -1.52 5.74 -15.88
C ARG A 62 -2.10 4.63 -16.75
N ARG A 63 -2.26 4.89 -18.04
CA ARG A 63 -2.65 3.89 -19.04
C ARG A 63 -1.61 3.90 -20.15
N ASP A 64 -1.09 2.73 -20.49
CA ASP A 64 -0.18 2.50 -21.60
C ASP A 64 -0.86 1.55 -22.58
N THR A 65 -1.28 2.10 -23.72
CA THR A 65 -1.98 1.35 -24.77
C THR A 65 -1.03 0.51 -25.62
N ARG A 66 0.27 0.83 -25.64
CA ARG A 66 1.26 0.06 -26.40
C ARG A 66 1.52 -1.29 -25.74
N PHE A 67 1.56 -1.32 -24.41
CA PHE A 67 1.79 -2.53 -23.63
C PHE A 67 0.54 -3.12 -22.97
N ASN A 68 -0.64 -2.50 -23.19
CA ASN A 68 -1.90 -2.86 -22.53
C ASN A 68 -1.77 -2.96 -21.01
N ILE A 69 -1.17 -1.92 -20.42
CA ILE A 69 -0.95 -1.80 -18.97
C ILE A 69 -1.79 -0.66 -18.42
N GLU A 70 -2.48 -0.90 -17.32
CA GLU A 70 -3.03 0.17 -16.47
C GLU A 70 -2.38 0.12 -15.09
N GLU A 71 -2.02 1.30 -14.59
CA GLU A 71 -1.52 1.45 -13.24
C GLU A 71 -2.39 2.44 -12.47
N PHE A 72 -2.71 2.08 -11.24
CA PHE A 72 -3.29 2.96 -10.26
C PHE A 72 -2.36 3.02 -9.06
N TYR A 73 -2.11 4.22 -8.57
CA TYR A 73 -1.33 4.47 -7.36
C TYR A 73 -2.06 5.43 -6.46
N CYS A 74 -2.15 5.07 -5.19
CA CYS A 74 -2.64 5.91 -4.12
C CYS A 74 -1.65 5.86 -2.97
N ARG A 75 -1.25 7.02 -2.44
CA ARG A 75 -0.39 7.14 -1.27
C ARG A 75 -0.92 8.22 -0.35
N ILE A 76 -1.08 7.88 0.91
CA ILE A 76 -1.35 8.83 1.97
C ILE A 76 -0.17 8.89 2.93
N LYS A 77 0.26 10.10 3.30
CA LYS A 77 1.29 10.36 4.29
C LYS A 77 0.72 11.31 5.33
N GLY A 78 0.86 10.97 6.60
CA GLY A 78 0.30 11.80 7.65
C GLY A 78 0.84 11.46 9.03
N GLN A 79 0.19 12.09 10.00
CA GLN A 79 0.40 11.85 11.42
C GLN A 79 -0.97 11.67 12.06
N MET A 80 -1.04 10.85 13.10
CA MET A 80 -2.24 10.67 13.90
C MET A 80 -1.86 10.42 15.35
N TYR A 81 -2.74 10.80 16.28
CA TYR A 81 -2.65 10.33 17.65
C TYR A 81 -3.32 8.96 17.78
N CYS A 82 -2.72 8.09 18.58
CA CYS A 82 -3.28 6.81 18.98
C CYS A 82 -3.19 6.72 20.51
N ALA A 83 -4.21 6.18 21.17
CA ALA A 83 -4.20 5.95 22.60
C ALA A 83 -4.16 4.45 22.88
N ASP A 84 -3.27 4.04 23.79
CA ASP A 84 -3.18 2.65 24.27
C ASP A 84 -2.76 2.65 25.75
N GLN A 85 -3.45 1.85 26.58
CA GLN A 85 -3.22 1.73 28.02
C GLN A 85 -3.07 3.08 28.77
N GLY A 86 -3.92 4.06 28.44
CA GLY A 86 -3.88 5.39 29.07
C GLY A 86 -2.71 6.29 28.63
N ARG A 87 -1.90 5.84 27.66
CA ARG A 87 -0.82 6.63 27.05
C ARG A 87 -1.21 7.08 25.65
N ILE A 88 -0.76 8.28 25.28
CA ILE A 88 -0.97 8.85 23.94
C ILE A 88 0.33 8.76 23.16
N TYR A 89 0.22 8.28 21.93
CA TYR A 89 1.32 8.14 20.99
C TYR A 89 1.08 8.97 19.74
N LEU A 90 2.14 9.61 19.24
CA LEU A 90 2.16 10.22 17.92
C LEU A 90 2.65 9.17 16.91
N VAL A 91 1.81 8.88 15.91
CA VAL A 91 2.10 7.92 14.86
C VAL A 91 2.34 8.66 13.55
N HIS A 92 3.57 8.62 13.05
CA HIS A 92 3.87 9.02 11.68
C HIS A 92 3.60 7.85 10.76
N PHE A 93 2.82 8.03 9.70
CA PHE A 93 2.46 6.94 8.80
C PHE A 93 2.60 7.30 7.33
N ILE A 94 2.87 6.27 6.53
CA ILE A 94 2.78 6.26 5.07
C ILE A 94 2.06 4.98 4.70
N ASN A 95 0.93 5.10 4.01
CA ASN A 95 0.25 3.97 3.39
C ASN A 95 0.25 4.17 1.88
N SER A 96 0.54 3.13 1.12
CA SER A 96 0.42 3.14 -0.33
C SER A 96 -0.24 1.88 -0.86
N LEU A 97 -1.05 2.07 -1.89
CA LEU A 97 -1.69 1.05 -2.71
C LEU A 97 -1.23 1.26 -4.15
N ARG A 98 -0.70 0.22 -4.77
CA ARG A 98 -0.37 0.21 -6.20
C ARG A 98 -1.03 -0.98 -6.86
N ILE A 99 -1.89 -0.73 -7.84
CA ILE A 99 -2.56 -1.75 -8.63
C ILE A 99 -1.97 -1.68 -10.04
N HIS A 100 -1.51 -2.82 -10.53
CA HIS A 100 -1.08 -3.02 -11.90
C HIS A 100 -2.03 -3.99 -12.57
N LEU A 101 -2.54 -3.60 -13.72
CA LEU A 101 -3.33 -4.43 -14.62
C LEU A 101 -2.51 -4.62 -15.89
N LYS A 102 -2.37 -5.86 -16.33
CA LYS A 102 -1.72 -6.21 -17.59
C LYS A 102 -2.60 -7.20 -18.34
N ALA A 103 -2.85 -6.95 -19.61
CA ALA A 103 -3.51 -7.95 -20.45
C ALA A 103 -2.68 -9.25 -20.47
N SER A 104 -3.31 -10.38 -20.14
CA SER A 104 -2.68 -11.70 -20.25
C SER A 104 -3.07 -12.35 -21.58
N SER A 105 -2.11 -12.95 -22.27
CA SER A 105 -2.32 -13.59 -23.58
C SER A 105 -2.91 -15.01 -23.49
N SER A 106 -3.53 -15.37 -22.37
CA SER A 106 -4.09 -16.72 -22.18
C SER A 106 -5.44 -16.83 -22.92
N GLY A 107 -5.40 -17.33 -24.15
CA GLY A 107 -6.60 -17.70 -24.91
C GLY A 107 -6.54 -17.61 -26.44
N VAL A 108 -5.37 -17.83 -27.07
CA VAL A 108 -5.34 -18.16 -28.52
C VAL A 108 -4.48 -19.40 -28.70
N ASP A 109 -4.94 -20.52 -28.15
CA ASP A 109 -4.60 -21.81 -28.76
C ASP A 109 -5.44 -21.89 -30.03
N LYS A 110 -4.75 -21.64 -31.14
CA LYS A 110 -5.25 -21.85 -32.49
C LYS A 110 -5.64 -23.33 -32.62
N VAL A 111 -6.95 -23.62 -32.62
CA VAL A 111 -7.43 -24.87 -33.21
C VAL A 111 -7.24 -24.71 -34.71
N THR A 112 -6.22 -25.40 -35.23
CA THR A 112 -6.02 -25.65 -36.66
C THR A 112 -6.08 -27.15 -36.87
#